data_AF-A0AAJ1B1B1-F1
#
_entry.id   AF-A0AAJ1B1B1-F1
#
_cell.length_a   1.000
_cell.length_b   1.000
_cell.length_c   1.000
_cell.angle_alpha   90.00
_cell.angle_beta   90.00
_cell.angle_gamma   90.00
#
_symmetry.space_group_name_H-M   'P 1'
#
loop_
_entity.id
_entity.type
_entity.pdbx_description
1 polymer ?
#
loop_
_entity_poly.entity_id
_entity_poly.type
_entity_poly.pdbx_seq_one_letter_code
_entity_poly.pdbx_strand_id
1 'polypeptide(L)'
;PLFLRDFLGHKRNPIDIEKVEPVENIVKHFVTGAMSFGAISKETHEALALAMNKLGARSNTGEGGEDSDRITGTYQGISLCSKTKQIASGRFGVT
;
A
#
# COMPACT_ATOMS: atom_id res chain seq x y z
N PRO A 1 -26.26 -13.14 -0.20
CA PRO A 1 -24.98 -13.18 0.56
C PRO A 1 -23.95 -14.07 -0.15
N LEU A 2 -22.80 -13.49 -0.55
CA LEU A 2 -21.69 -14.16 -1.23
C LEU A 2 -20.50 -14.42 -0.29
N PHE A 3 -20.24 -13.51 0.65
CA PHE A 3 -19.20 -13.65 1.67
C PHE A 3 -19.79 -13.72 3.09
N LEU A 4 -19.02 -14.25 4.06
CA LEU A 4 -19.47 -14.37 5.45
C LEU A 4 -19.97 -13.04 6.05
N ARG A 5 -19.32 -11.92 5.71
CA ARG A 5 -19.72 -10.59 6.20
C ARG A 5 -21.12 -10.16 5.77
N ASP A 6 -21.63 -10.70 4.66
CA ASP A 6 -22.94 -10.33 4.12
C ASP A 6 -24.10 -10.88 4.98
N PHE A 7 -23.81 -11.84 5.86
CA PHE A 7 -24.76 -12.37 6.83
C PHE A 7 -24.82 -11.53 8.13
N LEU A 8 -23.93 -10.55 8.28
CA LEU A 8 -23.84 -9.73 9.47
C LEU A 8 -24.47 -8.35 9.24
N GLY A 9 -25.20 -7.85 10.23
CA GLY A 9 -25.69 -6.47 10.28
C GLY A 9 -24.96 -5.65 11.34
N HIS A 10 -25.01 -4.33 11.21
CA HIS A 10 -24.47 -3.40 12.21
C HIS A 10 -25.61 -2.67 12.92
N LYS A 11 -25.53 -2.60 14.26
CA LYS A 11 -26.39 -1.68 15.03
C LYS A 11 -26.01 -0.24 14.67
N ARG A 12 -27.01 0.63 14.51
CA ARG A 12 -26.82 2.01 14.06
C ARG A 12 -26.95 2.99 15.22
N ASN A 13 -26.00 3.92 15.32
CA ASN A 13 -26.04 5.09 16.19
C ASN A 13 -25.37 6.25 15.44
N PRO A 14 -26.12 6.99 14.60
CA PRO A 14 -25.54 7.96 13.68
C PRO A 14 -24.96 9.17 14.44
N ILE A 15 -23.90 9.74 13.87
CA ILE A 15 -23.28 11.00 14.29
C ILE A 15 -23.12 11.91 13.07
N ASP A 16 -22.85 13.19 13.32
CA ASP A 16 -22.48 14.13 12.27
C ASP A 16 -21.16 13.69 11.59
N ILE A 17 -21.08 13.83 10.26
CA ILE A 17 -19.89 13.48 9.47
C ILE A 17 -18.69 14.33 9.88
N GLU A 18 -18.93 15.57 10.32
CA GLU A 18 -17.89 16.48 10.80
C GLU A 18 -17.20 15.98 12.09
N LYS A 19 -17.79 15.00 12.77
CA LYS A 19 -17.21 14.34 13.96
C LYS A 19 -16.38 13.10 13.61
N VAL A 20 -16.41 12.66 12.35
CA VAL A 20 -15.63 11.51 11.88
C VAL A 20 -14.18 11.96 11.65
N GLU A 21 -13.23 11.05 11.82
CA GLU A 21 -11.85 11.35 11.49
C GLU A 21 -11.67 11.75 10.01
N PRO A 22 -10.76 12.69 9.71
CA PRO A 22 -10.57 13.18 8.36
C PRO A 22 -9.95 12.11 7.44
N VAL A 23 -10.20 12.23 6.14
CA VAL A 23 -9.77 11.26 5.12
C VAL A 23 -8.25 11.06 5.15
N GLU A 24 -7.49 12.13 5.37
CA GLU A 24 -6.03 12.13 5.42
C GLU A 24 -5.49 11.25 6.57
N ASN A 25 -6.29 10.99 7.61
CA ASN A 25 -5.96 10.05 8.68
C ASN A 25 -6.43 8.64 8.36
N ILE A 26 -7.63 8.49 7.80
CA ILE A 26 -8.17 7.18 7.39
C ILE A 26 -7.22 6.49 6.40
N VAL A 27 -6.76 7.20 5.37
CA VAL A 27 -5.95 6.62 4.28
C VAL A 27 -4.60 6.07 4.76
N LYS A 28 -4.08 6.55 5.90
CA LYS A 28 -2.84 6.04 6.48
C LYS A 28 -2.97 4.60 7.00
N HIS A 29 -4.20 4.14 7.26
CA HIS A 29 -4.48 2.75 7.63
C HIS A 29 -4.44 1.80 6.44
N PHE A 30 -4.50 2.32 5.21
CA PHE A 30 -4.46 1.50 4.01
C PHE A 30 -3.03 1.17 3.61
N VAL A 31 -2.90 -0.03 3.03
CA VAL A 31 -1.67 -0.51 2.42
C VAL A 31 -2.00 -1.11 1.07
N THR A 32 -1.13 -0.94 0.09
CA THR A 32 -1.23 -1.75 -1.12
C THR A 32 -0.72 -3.14 -0.80
N GLY A 33 -1.43 -4.15 -1.29
CA GLY A 33 -1.00 -5.54 -1.16
C GLY A 33 0.40 -5.76 -1.75
N ALA A 34 1.05 -6.83 -1.29
CA ALA A 34 2.35 -7.23 -1.81
C ALA A 34 2.17 -7.85 -3.20
N MET A 35 2.75 -7.22 -4.21
CA MET A 35 2.70 -7.68 -5.61
C MET A 35 4.12 -7.67 -6.15
N SER A 36 4.61 -8.84 -6.56
CA SER A 36 6.02 -9.01 -6.88
C SER A 36 6.45 -8.17 -8.08
N PHE A 37 7.60 -7.53 -7.95
CA PHE A 37 8.38 -7.13 -9.11
C PHE A 37 8.61 -8.37 -10.02
N GLY A 38 8.32 -8.24 -11.32
CA GLY A 38 8.30 -9.35 -12.29
C GLY A 38 6.91 -9.98 -12.52
N ALA A 39 5.99 -9.90 -11.55
CA ALA A 39 4.58 -10.24 -11.78
C ALA A 39 3.78 -9.06 -12.32
N ILE A 40 4.17 -7.85 -11.91
CA ILE A 40 3.69 -6.58 -12.46
C ILE A 40 4.86 -5.79 -13.05
N SER A 41 4.55 -4.85 -13.94
CA SER A 41 5.57 -3.99 -14.56
C SER A 41 6.23 -3.07 -13.53
N LYS A 42 7.43 -2.58 -13.86
CA LYS A 42 8.15 -1.59 -13.06
C LYS A 42 7.31 -0.32 -12.88
N GLU A 43 6.70 0.17 -13.94
CA GLU A 43 5.86 1.38 -13.95
C GLU A 43 4.67 1.22 -13.01
N THR A 44 4.03 0.05 -13.00
CA THR A 44 2.91 -0.25 -12.09
C THR A 44 3.39 -0.24 -10.65
N HIS A 45 4.51 -0.90 -10.38
CA HIS A 45 5.06 -1.01 -9.03
C HIS A 45 5.50 0.35 -8.47
N GLU A 46 6.13 1.19 -9.31
CA GLU A 46 6.54 2.55 -8.96
C GLU A 46 5.34 3.47 -8.75
N ALA A 47 4.31 3.37 -9.60
CA ALA A 47 3.09 4.16 -9.45
C ALA A 47 2.40 3.90 -8.10
N LEU A 48 2.35 2.64 -7.65
CA LEU A 48 1.80 2.28 -6.35
C LEU A 48 2.63 2.86 -5.20
N ALA A 49 3.97 2.73 -5.26
CA ALA A 49 4.84 3.30 -4.23
C ALA A 49 4.72 4.83 -4.17
N LEU A 50 4.74 5.49 -5.32
CA LEU A 50 4.59 6.94 -5.44
C LEU A 50 3.25 7.41 -4.84
N ALA A 51 2.14 6.77 -5.21
CA ALA A 51 0.82 7.11 -4.72
C ALA A 51 0.71 6.95 -3.20
N MET A 52 1.17 5.81 -2.67
CA MET A 52 1.10 5.55 -1.23
C MET A 52 2.03 6.47 -0.44
N ASN A 53 3.22 6.76 -0.96
CA ASN A 53 4.14 7.71 -0.32
C ASN A 53 3.57 9.13 -0.30
N LYS A 54 2.93 9.57 -1.39
CA LYS A 54 2.23 10.86 -1.46
C LYS A 54 1.12 10.98 -0.42
N LEU A 55 0.39 9.89 -0.18
CA LEU A 55 -0.70 9.84 0.80
C LEU A 55 -0.23 9.62 2.24
N GLY A 56 1.09 9.45 2.47
CA GLY A 56 1.63 9.08 3.79
C GLY A 56 1.33 7.63 4.20
N ALA A 57 0.68 6.85 3.35
CA ALA A 57 0.38 5.44 3.54
C ALA A 57 1.59 4.55 3.17
N ARG A 58 1.39 3.23 3.02
CA ARG A 58 2.48 2.27 2.77
C ARG A 58 2.22 1.37 1.56
N SER A 59 3.25 1.15 0.76
CA SER A 59 3.30 0.09 -0.25
C SER A 59 4.25 -1.04 0.18
N ASN A 60 4.09 -2.19 -0.46
CA ASN A 60 4.87 -3.41 -0.21
C ASN A 60 5.53 -3.90 -1.51
N THR A 61 6.81 -4.28 -1.46
CA THR A 61 7.60 -4.72 -2.62
C THR A 61 7.15 -6.04 -3.26
N GLY A 62 6.41 -6.86 -2.51
CA GLY A 62 6.28 -8.26 -2.89
C GLY A 62 7.62 -9.02 -2.80
N GLU A 63 7.60 -10.25 -3.28
CA GLU A 63 8.67 -11.24 -3.08
C GLU A 63 9.91 -11.00 -3.95
N GLY A 64 9.71 -10.43 -5.14
CA GLY A 64 10.75 -10.18 -6.15
C GLY A 64 11.71 -9.04 -5.82
N GLY A 65 11.51 -8.37 -4.68
CA GLY A 65 12.35 -7.25 -4.27
C GLY A 65 12.00 -5.95 -4.92
N GLU A 66 12.97 -5.05 -4.95
CA GLU A 66 12.81 -3.70 -5.47
C GLU A 66 14.11 -3.27 -6.15
N ASP A 67 13.98 -2.56 -7.26
CA ASP A 67 15.11 -1.96 -7.96
C ASP A 67 15.89 -1.02 -7.03
N SER A 68 17.20 -1.22 -6.90
CA SER A 68 18.06 -0.47 -5.98
C SER A 68 18.06 1.03 -6.25
N ASP A 69 17.86 1.45 -7.50
CA ASP A 69 17.78 2.87 -7.88
C ASP A 69 16.59 3.58 -7.21
N ARG A 70 15.55 2.83 -6.82
CA ARG A 70 14.35 3.39 -6.15
C ARG A 70 14.57 3.71 -4.69
N ILE A 71 15.63 3.20 -4.06
CA ILE A 71 15.93 3.43 -2.64
C ILE A 71 16.13 4.93 -2.38
N THR A 72 16.85 5.60 -3.28
CA THR A 72 17.07 7.06 -3.27
C THR A 72 16.27 7.79 -4.36
N GLY A 73 15.63 7.05 -5.26
CA GLY A 73 14.82 7.59 -6.35
C GLY A 73 13.62 8.39 -5.86
N THR A 74 13.37 9.52 -6.53
CA THR A 74 12.22 10.38 -6.28
C THR A 74 11.58 10.85 -7.58
N TYR A 75 10.29 11.14 -7.54
CA TYR A 75 9.55 11.81 -8.59
C TYR A 75 8.79 12.98 -7.98
N GLN A 76 9.07 14.21 -8.45
CA GLN A 76 8.53 15.45 -7.89
C GLN A 76 8.71 15.56 -6.35
N GLY A 77 9.87 15.11 -5.85
CA GLY A 77 10.18 15.12 -4.42
C GLY A 77 9.54 14.00 -3.60
N ILE A 78 8.76 13.10 -4.22
CA ILE A 78 8.13 11.97 -3.54
C ILE A 78 8.97 10.71 -3.81
N SER A 79 9.27 9.94 -2.76
CA SER A 79 10.07 8.71 -2.89
C SER A 79 9.38 7.64 -3.73
N LEU A 80 10.17 6.93 -4.54
CA LEU A 80 9.74 5.73 -5.27
C LEU A 80 9.96 4.43 -4.48
N CYS A 81 10.57 4.52 -3.28
CA CYS A 81 10.88 3.38 -2.42
C CYS A 81 9.62 2.86 -1.71
N SER A 82 9.42 1.55 -1.70
CA SER A 82 8.32 0.96 -0.92
C SER A 82 8.64 0.97 0.57
N LYS A 83 7.69 1.39 1.41
CA LYS A 83 7.89 1.43 2.87
C LYS A 83 7.97 0.06 3.53
N THR A 84 7.42 -0.98 2.90
CA THR A 84 7.47 -2.36 3.41
C THR A 84 8.21 -3.25 2.43
N LYS A 85 9.23 -3.96 2.93
CA LYS A 85 10.00 -4.95 2.17
C LYS A 85 9.56 -6.34 2.60
N GLN A 86 9.18 -7.20 1.66
CA GLN A 86 8.79 -8.57 1.98
C GLN A 86 10.00 -9.50 2.06
N ILE A 87 9.96 -10.42 3.01
CA ILE A 87 10.88 -11.56 3.08
C ILE A 87 10.03 -12.81 2.85
N ALA A 88 10.18 -13.43 1.67
CA ALA A 88 9.51 -14.68 1.31
C ALA A 88 10.49 -15.86 1.31
N SER A 89 9.97 -17.07 1.11
CA SER A 89 10.77 -18.31 1.11
C SER A 89 11.91 -18.29 0.09
N GLY A 90 11.64 -17.77 -1.11
CA GLY A 90 12.63 -17.68 -2.19
C GLY A 90 13.70 -16.60 -2.02
N ARG A 91 13.49 -15.64 -1.10
CA ARG A 91 14.41 -14.52 -0.81
C ARG A 91 14.92 -13.75 -2.04
N PHE A 92 14.18 -13.73 -3.14
CA PHE A 92 14.62 -13.12 -4.41
C PHE A 92 15.05 -11.66 -4.26
N GLY A 93 14.31 -10.89 -3.46
CA GLY A 93 14.56 -9.48 -3.21
C GLY A 93 15.34 -9.11 -1.95
N VAL A 94 15.97 -10.08 -1.28
CA VAL A 94 16.62 -9.85 0.01
C VAL A 94 18.10 -9.60 -0.20
N THR A 95 18.50 -8.33 -0.08
CA THR A 95 19.88 -7.84 -0.26
C THR A 95 20.22 -6.78 0.77
#